data_AF-A0A3N5E6R0-F1
#
_entry.id   AF-A0A3N5E6R0-F1
#
_cell.length_a   1.000
_cell.length_b   1.000
_cell.length_c   1.000
_cell.angle_alpha   90.00
_cell.angle_beta   90.00
_cell.angle_gamma   90.00
#
_symmetry.space_group_name_H-M   'P 1'
#
loop_
_entity.id
_entity.type
_entity.pdbx_description
1 polymer ?
#
loop_
_entity_poly.entity_id
_entity_poly.type
_entity_poly.pdbx_seq_one_letter_code
_entity_poly.pdbx_strand_id
1 'polypeptide(L)'
;MTQEAVLAERAAIDAEVEGKTIVDYLNRNAERHGDQPALHYKDGDWKSLSWREYRQAVHEAAAGFQDLGVGDGEFVAIMAGNRPEHVIADYAAIHSGATAVTIYSTLTAPQIQYIADNCKATVAVLEDLEFMKRWEEIRSELPNLRYVVLMSGAENYDTADWVLSWDELLVRGKKRLADDPDAVSRTAGAITP
;
A
#
# COMPACT_ATOMS: atom_id res chain seq x y z
N MET A 1 -19.29 3.95 36.42
CA MET A 1 -19.83 4.45 35.14
C MET A 1 -21.17 3.75 34.92
N THR A 2 -22.25 4.47 34.62
CA THR A 2 -23.59 3.87 34.42
C THR A 2 -23.68 3.26 33.01
N GLN A 3 -24.58 2.29 32.83
CA GLN A 3 -24.85 1.71 31.50
C GLN A 3 -25.28 2.77 30.49
N GLU A 4 -26.05 3.76 30.93
CA GLU A 4 -26.47 4.92 30.13
C GLU A 4 -25.29 5.77 29.66
N ALA A 5 -24.31 6.05 30.53
CA ALA A 5 -23.11 6.79 30.17
C ALA A 5 -22.26 6.02 29.13
N VAL A 6 -22.14 4.70 29.27
CA VAL A 6 -21.42 3.86 28.30
C VAL A 6 -22.10 3.87 26.93
N LEU A 7 -23.44 3.82 26.89
CA LEU A 7 -24.18 3.87 25.62
C LEU A 7 -24.09 5.23 24.94
N ALA A 8 -24.13 6.32 25.72
CA ALA A 8 -23.96 7.67 25.19
C ALA A 8 -22.54 7.88 24.61
N GLU A 9 -21.51 7.39 25.29
CA GLU A 9 -20.12 7.45 24.79
C GLU A 9 -19.94 6.65 23.50
N ARG A 10 -20.51 5.43 23.42
CA ARG A 10 -20.51 4.62 22.19
C ARG A 10 -21.17 5.34 21.03
N ALA A 11 -22.38 5.88 21.24
CA ALA A 11 -23.09 6.61 20.19
C ALA A 11 -22.31 7.84 19.69
N ALA A 12 -21.57 8.52 20.57
CA ALA A 12 -20.71 9.64 20.18
C ALA A 12 -19.52 9.18 19.33
N ILE A 13 -18.87 8.07 19.71
CA ILE A 13 -17.76 7.47 18.93
C ILE A 13 -18.26 7.02 17.56
N ASP A 14 -19.40 6.31 17.51
CA ASP A 14 -19.98 5.81 16.26
C ASP A 14 -20.32 6.98 15.32
N ALA A 15 -20.92 8.06 15.84
CA ALA A 15 -21.21 9.25 15.05
C ALA A 15 -19.97 9.99 14.54
N GLU A 16 -18.83 9.91 15.24
CA GLU A 16 -17.57 10.53 14.78
C GLU A 16 -16.93 9.78 13.61
N VAL A 17 -17.10 8.45 13.57
CA VAL A 17 -16.49 7.58 12.55
C VAL A 17 -17.46 7.21 11.43
N GLU A 18 -18.75 7.56 11.54
CA GLU A 18 -19.78 7.20 10.58
C GLU A 18 -19.43 7.68 9.16
N GLY A 19 -19.41 6.74 8.21
CA GLY A 19 -19.07 7.00 6.81
C GLY A 19 -17.61 7.39 6.57
N LYS A 20 -16.73 7.23 7.57
CA LYS A 20 -15.28 7.48 7.44
C LYS A 20 -14.51 6.19 7.25
N THR A 21 -13.52 6.26 6.38
CA THR A 21 -12.55 5.21 6.11
C THR A 21 -11.18 5.63 6.62
N ILE A 22 -10.24 4.68 6.69
CA ILE A 22 -8.85 4.98 7.04
C ILE A 22 -8.19 5.97 6.05
N VAL A 23 -8.68 5.99 4.81
CA VAL A 23 -8.26 6.93 3.76
C VAL A 23 -8.62 8.38 4.13
N ASP A 24 -9.84 8.60 4.65
CA ASP A 24 -10.27 9.91 5.12
C ASP A 24 -9.38 10.43 6.24
N TYR A 25 -9.00 9.55 7.17
CA TYR A 25 -8.17 9.93 8.31
C TYR A 25 -6.74 10.30 7.91
N LEU A 26 -6.14 9.64 6.92
CA LEU A 26 -4.82 10.03 6.41
C LEU A 26 -4.87 11.44 5.80
N ASN A 27 -5.87 11.71 4.95
CA ASN A 27 -6.03 13.02 4.31
C ASN A 27 -6.26 14.12 5.36
N ARG A 28 -7.20 13.89 6.30
CA ARG A 28 -7.48 14.81 7.40
C ARG A 28 -6.23 15.13 8.23
N ASN A 29 -5.42 14.12 8.56
CA ASN A 29 -4.23 14.34 9.39
C ASN A 29 -3.14 15.11 8.62
N ALA A 30 -2.96 14.86 7.33
CA ALA A 30 -2.03 15.64 6.50
C ALA A 30 -2.44 17.12 6.38
N GLU A 31 -3.74 17.41 6.35
CA GLU A 31 -4.24 18.79 6.36
C GLU A 31 -4.06 19.48 7.70
N ARG A 32 -4.36 18.80 8.81
CA ARG A 32 -4.35 19.38 10.17
C ARG A 32 -2.99 19.40 10.83
N HIS A 33 -2.14 18.42 10.52
CA HIS A 33 -0.89 18.13 11.21
C HIS A 33 0.28 17.95 10.23
N GLY A 34 0.19 18.56 9.04
CA GLY A 34 1.06 18.27 7.89
C GLY A 34 2.56 18.21 8.21
N ASP A 35 3.06 19.12 9.05
CA ASP A 35 4.50 19.22 9.35
C ASP A 35 4.90 18.47 10.64
N GLN A 36 3.94 17.83 11.33
CA GLN A 36 4.22 16.96 12.48
C GLN A 36 4.64 15.56 12.01
N PRO A 37 5.51 14.86 12.77
CA PRO A 37 5.93 13.51 12.42
C PRO A 37 4.75 12.52 12.49
N ALA A 38 4.62 11.68 11.47
CA ALA A 38 3.55 10.69 11.32
C ALA A 38 4.09 9.26 11.44
N LEU A 39 5.18 8.97 10.73
CA LEU A 39 5.74 7.63 10.62
C LEU A 39 7.22 7.67 11.00
N HIS A 40 7.60 6.98 12.07
CA HIS A 40 8.99 6.85 12.50
C HIS A 40 9.54 5.51 12.04
N TYR A 41 10.77 5.51 11.55
CA TYR A 41 11.45 4.30 11.11
C TYR A 41 12.95 4.42 11.37
N LYS A 42 13.65 3.29 11.33
CA LYS A 42 15.09 3.23 11.60
C LYS A 42 15.82 2.73 10.36
N ASP A 43 16.73 3.56 9.87
CA ASP A 43 17.63 3.25 8.76
C ASP A 43 19.01 3.84 9.10
N GLY A 44 19.79 3.05 9.84
CA GLY A 44 20.87 3.54 10.69
C GLY A 44 20.32 4.28 11.91
N ASP A 45 20.09 5.58 11.73
CA ASP A 45 19.49 6.47 12.75
C ASP A 45 17.96 6.50 12.65
N TRP A 46 17.31 7.01 13.71
CA TRP A 46 15.87 7.25 13.69
C TRP A 46 15.53 8.40 12.74
N LYS A 47 14.59 8.14 11.82
CA LYS A 47 14.06 9.08 10.85
C LYS A 47 12.54 9.14 11.00
N SER A 48 11.93 10.17 10.43
CA SER A 48 10.48 10.30 10.38
C SER A 48 10.01 10.92 9.07
N LEU A 49 8.86 10.47 8.59
CA LEU A 49 8.06 11.21 7.61
C LEU A 49 7.04 12.07 8.35
N SER A 50 6.88 13.32 7.93
CA SER A 50 5.75 14.16 8.33
C SER A 50 4.43 13.63 7.76
N TRP A 51 3.29 14.07 8.31
CA TRP A 51 1.98 13.67 7.77
C TRP A 51 1.81 14.06 6.30
N ARG A 52 2.36 15.20 5.88
CA ARG A 52 2.33 15.66 4.50
C ARG A 52 3.15 14.76 3.58
N GLU A 53 4.38 14.43 3.97
CA GLU A 53 5.26 13.54 3.20
C GLU A 53 4.69 12.13 3.12
N TYR A 54 4.15 11.62 4.23
CA TYR A 54 3.54 10.30 4.27
C TYR A 54 2.32 10.20 3.33
N ARG A 55 1.40 11.17 3.40
CA ARG A 55 0.28 11.24 2.45
C ARG A 55 0.76 11.36 1.01
N GLN A 56 1.76 12.19 0.74
CA GLN A 56 2.30 12.37 -0.60
C GLN A 56 2.85 11.04 -1.15
N ALA A 57 3.66 10.32 -0.37
CA ALA A 57 4.19 9.03 -0.78
C ALA A 57 3.10 7.99 -1.03
N VAL A 58 2.06 7.95 -0.19
CA VAL A 58 0.88 7.08 -0.38
C VAL A 58 0.15 7.42 -1.68
N HIS A 59 -0.10 8.70 -1.96
CA HIS A 59 -0.80 9.13 -3.18
C HIS A 59 0.03 8.83 -4.44
N GLU A 60 1.34 9.04 -4.40
CA GLU A 60 2.24 8.68 -5.49
C GLU A 60 2.25 7.17 -5.75
N ALA A 61 2.40 6.34 -4.71
CA ALA A 61 2.35 4.89 -4.86
C ALA A 61 0.96 4.40 -5.33
N ALA A 62 -0.13 4.98 -4.83
CA ALA A 62 -1.49 4.64 -5.24
C ALA A 62 -1.74 4.95 -6.71
N ALA A 63 -1.30 6.12 -7.17
CA ALA A 63 -1.34 6.49 -8.58
C ALA A 63 -0.45 5.57 -9.43
N GLY A 64 0.70 5.13 -8.92
CA GLY A 64 1.54 4.13 -9.56
C GLY A 64 0.81 2.80 -9.71
N PHE A 65 0.12 2.32 -8.68
CA PHE A 65 -0.70 1.11 -8.75
C PHE A 65 -1.85 1.25 -9.76
N GLN A 66 -2.52 2.40 -9.80
CA GLN A 66 -3.54 2.67 -10.81
C GLN A 66 -2.98 2.65 -12.24
N ASP A 67 -1.75 3.13 -12.46
CA ASP A 67 -1.05 3.03 -13.75
C ASP A 67 -0.77 1.57 -14.14
N LEU A 68 -0.46 0.72 -13.16
CA LEU A 68 -0.34 -0.74 -13.32
C LEU A 68 -1.71 -1.45 -13.45
N GLY A 69 -2.82 -0.70 -13.47
CA GLY A 69 -4.18 -1.21 -13.62
C GLY A 69 -4.76 -1.84 -12.36
N VAL A 70 -4.22 -1.52 -11.17
CA VAL A 70 -4.77 -1.94 -9.88
C VAL A 70 -5.96 -1.03 -9.50
N GLY A 71 -7.05 -1.64 -9.04
CA GLY A 71 -8.27 -0.94 -8.65
C GLY A 71 -9.24 -1.83 -7.86
N ASP A 72 -10.53 -1.54 -7.96
CA ASP A 72 -11.58 -2.33 -7.31
C ASP A 72 -11.52 -3.82 -7.70
N GLY A 73 -11.64 -4.69 -6.70
CA GLY A 73 -11.51 -6.14 -6.86
C GLY A 73 -10.09 -6.70 -7.05
N GLU A 74 -9.07 -5.83 -7.15
CA GLU A 74 -7.68 -6.24 -7.29
C GLU A 74 -6.97 -6.35 -5.92
N PHE A 75 -5.90 -7.13 -5.88
CA PHE A 75 -5.14 -7.38 -4.65
C PHE A 75 -3.66 -7.05 -4.83
N VAL A 76 -3.09 -6.36 -3.84
CA VAL A 76 -1.66 -6.05 -3.77
C VAL A 76 -1.04 -6.85 -2.63
N ALA A 77 -0.25 -7.87 -2.97
CA ALA A 77 0.50 -8.62 -1.99
C ALA A 77 1.76 -7.84 -1.57
N ILE A 78 2.08 -7.81 -0.28
CA ILE A 78 3.21 -7.04 0.24
C ILE A 78 4.04 -7.93 1.15
N MET A 79 5.32 -8.10 0.83
CA MET A 79 6.27 -8.88 1.62
C MET A 79 7.52 -8.04 1.88
N ALA A 80 7.54 -7.40 3.03
CA ALA A 80 8.61 -6.52 3.48
C ALA A 80 8.72 -6.57 5.02
N GLY A 81 9.88 -6.17 5.54
CA GLY A 81 10.14 -5.98 6.95
C GLY A 81 9.56 -4.67 7.49
N ASN A 82 10.00 -4.27 8.69
CA ASN A 82 9.53 -3.03 9.33
C ASN A 82 10.20 -1.80 8.70
N ARG A 83 9.63 -1.32 7.59
CA ARG A 83 10.12 -0.19 6.80
C ARG A 83 8.96 0.67 6.29
N PRO A 84 9.20 1.97 6.01
CA PRO A 84 8.12 2.87 5.63
C PRO A 84 7.41 2.45 4.34
N GLU A 85 8.14 1.90 3.37
CA GLU A 85 7.61 1.46 2.07
C GLU A 85 6.52 0.40 2.22
N HIS A 86 6.58 -0.47 3.24
CA HIS A 86 5.53 -1.45 3.52
C HIS A 86 4.21 -0.75 3.83
N VAL A 87 4.21 0.13 4.84
CA VAL A 87 2.99 0.82 5.28
C VAL A 87 2.49 1.79 4.21
N ILE A 88 3.40 2.40 3.45
CA ILE A 88 3.05 3.22 2.28
C ILE A 88 2.35 2.37 1.22
N ALA A 89 2.89 1.20 0.86
CA ALA A 89 2.29 0.29 -0.12
C ALA A 89 0.91 -0.21 0.32
N ASP A 90 0.74 -0.50 1.62
CA ASP A 90 -0.53 -0.96 2.21
C ASP A 90 -1.62 0.12 2.05
N TYR A 91 -1.34 1.34 2.53
CA TYR A 91 -2.26 2.47 2.36
C TYR A 91 -2.48 2.82 0.89
N ALA A 92 -1.45 2.71 0.04
CA ALA A 92 -1.53 3.02 -1.37
C ALA A 92 -2.44 2.05 -2.13
N ALA A 93 -2.42 0.76 -1.79
CA ALA A 93 -3.35 -0.22 -2.34
C ALA A 93 -4.80 0.12 -1.97
N ILE A 94 -5.05 0.51 -0.71
CA ILE A 94 -6.39 0.97 -0.30
C ILE A 94 -6.77 2.24 -1.07
N HIS A 95 -5.88 3.22 -1.18
CA HIS A 95 -6.14 4.47 -1.92
C HIS A 95 -6.35 4.27 -3.43
N SER A 96 -5.82 3.20 -4.01
CA SER A 96 -6.11 2.82 -5.40
C SER A 96 -7.44 2.06 -5.55
N GLY A 97 -8.14 1.76 -4.46
CA GLY A 97 -9.39 0.99 -4.43
C GLY A 97 -9.20 -0.53 -4.33
N ALA A 98 -7.95 -1.00 -4.21
CA ALA A 98 -7.60 -2.40 -4.09
C ALA A 98 -7.49 -2.87 -2.63
N THR A 99 -7.33 -4.17 -2.45
CA THR A 99 -7.09 -4.77 -1.13
C THR A 99 -5.61 -5.05 -0.92
N ALA A 100 -5.03 -4.52 0.17
CA ALA A 100 -3.69 -4.86 0.60
C ALA A 100 -3.64 -6.24 1.29
N VAL A 101 -2.63 -7.05 0.98
CA VAL A 101 -2.41 -8.37 1.58
C VAL A 101 -0.97 -8.48 2.06
N THR A 102 -0.74 -8.25 3.35
CA THR A 102 0.59 -8.43 3.94
C THR A 102 0.93 -9.91 4.11
N ILE A 103 2.09 -10.31 3.60
CA ILE A 103 2.63 -11.67 3.64
C ILE A 103 3.87 -11.67 4.55
N TYR A 104 3.87 -12.56 5.54
CA TYR A 104 4.96 -12.64 6.51
C TYR A 104 6.28 -13.08 5.86
N SER A 105 7.37 -12.42 6.22
CA SER A 105 8.72 -12.66 5.70
C SER A 105 9.27 -14.07 5.95
N THR A 106 8.69 -14.82 6.88
CA THR A 106 9.10 -16.18 7.25
C THR A 106 8.40 -17.27 6.45
N LEU A 107 7.43 -16.94 5.58
CA LEU A 107 6.72 -17.92 4.80
C LEU A 107 7.58 -18.52 3.69
N THR A 108 7.36 -19.81 3.46
CA THR A 108 7.99 -20.59 2.38
C THR A 108 7.27 -20.34 1.04
N ALA A 109 7.93 -20.63 -0.08
CA ALA A 109 7.36 -20.45 -1.42
C ALA A 109 5.96 -21.09 -1.59
N PRO A 110 5.69 -22.36 -1.19
CA PRO A 110 4.34 -22.92 -1.29
C PRO A 110 3.28 -22.20 -0.45
N GLN A 111 3.65 -21.64 0.70
CA GLN A 111 2.75 -20.85 1.54
C GLN A 111 2.45 -19.49 0.92
N ILE A 112 3.46 -18.85 0.32
CA ILE A 112 3.30 -17.60 -0.44
C ILE A 112 2.37 -17.85 -1.63
N GLN A 113 2.60 -18.92 -2.40
CA GLN A 113 1.76 -19.30 -3.54
C GLN A 113 0.31 -19.47 -3.14
N TYR A 114 0.03 -20.23 -2.07
CA TYR A 114 -1.33 -20.44 -1.60
C TYR A 114 -2.04 -19.11 -1.31
N ILE A 115 -1.38 -18.17 -0.64
CA ILE A 115 -1.97 -16.87 -0.30
C ILE A 115 -2.19 -16.04 -1.56
N ALA A 116 -1.15 -15.88 -2.38
CA ALA A 116 -1.17 -15.04 -3.57
C ALA A 116 -2.17 -15.54 -4.62
N ASP A 117 -2.30 -16.85 -4.81
CA ASP A 117 -3.30 -17.44 -5.71
C ASP A 117 -4.72 -17.31 -5.15
N ASN A 118 -4.91 -17.57 -3.85
CA ASN A 118 -6.23 -17.49 -3.21
C ASN A 118 -6.82 -16.07 -3.27
N CYS A 119 -6.02 -15.03 -3.05
CA CYS A 119 -6.48 -13.65 -3.23
C CYS A 119 -6.39 -13.16 -4.68
N LYS A 120 -5.81 -13.95 -5.59
CA LYS A 120 -5.53 -13.55 -6.97
C LYS A 120 -4.72 -12.25 -7.03
N ALA A 121 -3.63 -12.20 -6.28
CA ALA A 121 -2.73 -11.05 -6.23
C ALA A 121 -2.29 -10.62 -7.63
N THR A 122 -2.44 -9.33 -7.90
CA THR A 122 -2.21 -8.74 -9.22
C THR A 122 -0.88 -8.03 -9.29
N VAL A 123 -0.48 -7.45 -8.16
CA VAL A 123 0.85 -6.87 -7.94
C VAL A 123 1.41 -7.45 -6.65
N ALA A 124 2.70 -7.76 -6.64
CA ALA A 124 3.45 -8.05 -5.41
C ALA A 124 4.49 -6.97 -5.16
N VAL A 125 4.59 -6.48 -3.94
CA VAL A 125 5.61 -5.52 -3.50
C VAL A 125 6.58 -6.25 -2.58
N LEU A 126 7.84 -6.34 -2.99
CA LEU A 126 8.87 -7.14 -2.32
C LEU A 126 10.03 -6.24 -1.88
N GLU A 127 10.58 -6.49 -0.70
CA GLU A 127 11.71 -5.71 -0.18
C GLU A 127 13.00 -5.91 -0.99
N ASP A 128 13.40 -7.15 -1.25
CA ASP A 128 14.71 -7.47 -1.81
C ASP A 128 14.75 -8.78 -2.59
N LEU A 129 15.95 -9.11 -3.10
CA LEU A 129 16.23 -10.32 -3.86
C LEU A 129 15.99 -11.61 -3.08
N GLU A 130 16.06 -11.60 -1.74
CA GLU A 130 15.79 -12.79 -0.94
C GLU A 130 14.31 -13.17 -1.00
N PHE A 131 13.43 -12.16 -0.91
CA PHE A 131 11.99 -12.39 -1.10
C PHE A 131 11.68 -12.70 -2.57
N MET A 132 12.28 -11.95 -3.51
CA MET A 132 12.09 -12.19 -4.95
C MET A 132 12.35 -13.65 -5.34
N LYS A 133 13.45 -14.24 -4.85
CA LYS A 133 13.79 -15.64 -5.15
C LYS A 133 12.65 -16.63 -4.86
N ARG A 134 11.93 -16.43 -3.76
CA ARG A 134 10.81 -17.31 -3.37
C ARG A 134 9.58 -17.09 -4.24
N TRP A 135 9.39 -15.87 -4.75
CA TRP A 135 8.32 -15.53 -5.67
C TRP A 135 8.60 -16.03 -7.09
N GLU A 136 9.86 -16.03 -7.52
CA GLU A 136 10.28 -16.63 -8.80
C GLU A 136 9.98 -18.12 -8.85
N GLU A 137 10.22 -18.85 -7.75
CA GLU A 137 9.93 -20.30 -7.66
C GLU A 137 8.45 -20.63 -7.94
N ILE A 138 7.54 -19.69 -7.71
CA ILE A 138 6.08 -19.90 -7.82
C ILE A 138 5.44 -19.05 -8.92
N ARG A 139 6.22 -18.25 -9.65
CA ARG A 139 5.70 -17.26 -10.61
C ARG A 139 4.84 -17.88 -11.70
N SER A 140 5.17 -19.09 -12.16
CA SER A 140 4.41 -19.83 -13.17
C SER A 140 3.02 -20.26 -12.69
N GLU A 141 2.85 -20.39 -11.38
CA GLU A 141 1.61 -20.83 -10.73
C GLU A 141 0.70 -19.65 -10.35
N LEU A 142 1.12 -18.41 -10.63
CA LEU A 142 0.39 -17.18 -10.29
C LEU A 142 -0.08 -16.47 -11.57
N PRO A 143 -1.17 -16.93 -12.23
CA PRO A 143 -1.61 -16.38 -13.50
C PRO A 143 -2.16 -14.95 -13.40
N ASN A 144 -2.64 -14.55 -12.21
CA ASN A 144 -3.16 -13.19 -11.99
C ASN A 144 -2.06 -12.18 -11.66
N LEU A 145 -0.87 -12.64 -11.26
CA LEU A 145 0.25 -11.76 -10.92
C LEU A 145 0.81 -11.12 -12.20
N ARG A 146 0.54 -9.83 -12.38
CA ARG A 146 0.98 -9.04 -13.54
C ARG A 146 2.34 -8.40 -13.31
N TYR A 147 2.56 -7.85 -12.12
CA TYR A 147 3.77 -7.11 -11.81
C TYR A 147 4.34 -7.49 -10.44
N VAL A 148 5.67 -7.40 -10.33
CA VAL A 148 6.40 -7.35 -9.06
C VAL A 148 7.09 -5.99 -8.95
N VAL A 149 6.86 -5.29 -7.85
CA VAL A 149 7.55 -4.05 -7.49
C VAL A 149 8.59 -4.39 -6.43
N LEU A 150 9.86 -4.21 -6.76
CA LEU A 150 10.98 -4.56 -5.90
C LEU A 150 11.62 -3.29 -5.31
N MET A 151 11.75 -3.22 -3.98
CA MET A 151 12.32 -2.04 -3.32
C MET A 151 13.85 -1.97 -3.48
N SER A 152 14.52 -3.11 -3.56
CA SER A 152 15.98 -3.22 -3.72
C SER A 152 16.38 -4.37 -4.63
N GLY A 153 17.28 -4.12 -5.59
CA GLY A 153 17.79 -5.14 -6.50
C GLY A 153 17.02 -5.26 -7.82
N ALA A 154 16.10 -4.35 -8.13
CA ALA A 154 15.33 -4.35 -9.37
C ALA A 154 16.20 -4.27 -10.64
N GLU A 155 17.39 -3.69 -10.53
CA GLU A 155 18.38 -3.61 -11.60
C GLU A 155 18.88 -4.98 -12.07
N ASN A 156 18.68 -6.05 -11.29
CA ASN A 156 18.97 -7.42 -11.69
C ASN A 156 17.91 -8.02 -12.63
N TYR A 157 16.83 -7.27 -12.89
CA TYR A 157 15.66 -7.68 -13.67
C TYR A 157 15.33 -6.69 -14.80
N ASP A 158 16.31 -5.93 -15.27
CA ASP A 158 16.16 -4.90 -16.32
C ASP A 158 15.54 -5.41 -17.64
N THR A 159 15.65 -6.71 -17.91
CA THR A 159 15.06 -7.38 -19.08
C THR A 159 13.67 -7.97 -18.83
N ALA A 160 13.19 -8.00 -17.58
CA ALA A 160 11.89 -8.53 -17.21
C ALA A 160 10.83 -7.42 -17.20
N ASP A 161 9.92 -7.45 -18.16
CA ASP A 161 8.83 -6.46 -18.33
C ASP A 161 7.78 -6.46 -17.20
N TRP A 162 7.77 -7.50 -16.37
CA TRP A 162 6.88 -7.67 -15.23
C TRP A 162 7.53 -7.27 -13.89
N VAL A 163 8.79 -6.81 -13.88
CA VAL A 163 9.47 -6.33 -12.67
C VAL A 163 9.67 -4.82 -12.80
N LEU A 164 9.33 -4.09 -11.75
CA LEU A 164 9.61 -2.66 -11.61
C LEU A 164 10.34 -2.41 -10.29
N SER A 165 11.18 -1.39 -10.25
CA SER A 165 11.64 -0.82 -8.99
C SER A 165 10.53 -0.05 -8.28
N TRP A 166 10.65 0.09 -6.95
CA TRP A 166 9.81 1.00 -6.18
C TRP A 166 9.87 2.44 -6.69
N ASP A 167 11.05 2.92 -7.08
CA ASP A 167 11.22 4.27 -7.62
C ASP A 167 10.49 4.45 -8.97
N GLU A 168 10.49 3.44 -9.85
CA GLU A 168 9.72 3.47 -11.09
C GLU A 168 8.21 3.52 -10.85
N LEU A 169 7.71 2.79 -9.84
CA LEU A 169 6.31 2.88 -9.42
C LEU A 169 5.97 4.32 -9.02
N LEU A 170 6.82 4.96 -8.21
CA LEU A 170 6.61 6.34 -7.76
C LEU A 170 6.71 7.34 -8.93
N VAL A 171 7.63 7.14 -9.88
CA VAL A 171 7.74 8.00 -11.09
C VAL A 171 6.48 7.90 -11.93
N ARG A 172 5.95 6.69 -12.17
CA ARG A 172 4.66 6.48 -12.86
C ARG A 172 3.53 7.18 -12.14
N GLY A 173 3.49 7.04 -10.81
CA GLY A 173 2.50 7.71 -9.97
C GLY A 173 2.55 9.23 -10.04
N LYS A 174 3.74 9.83 -9.92
CA LYS A 174 3.95 11.28 -10.07
C LYS A 174 3.50 11.77 -11.43
N LYS A 175 3.83 11.04 -12.50
CA LYS A 175 3.39 11.38 -13.86
C LYS A 175 1.86 11.35 -13.96
N ARG A 176 1.23 10.28 -13.48
CA ARG A 176 -0.24 10.15 -13.46
C ARG A 176 -0.91 11.28 -12.68
N LEU A 177 -0.38 11.67 -11.52
CA LEU A 177 -0.89 12.79 -10.74
C LEU A 177 -0.65 14.15 -11.40
N ALA A 178 0.41 14.30 -12.19
CA ALA A 178 0.61 15.51 -12.98
C ALA A 178 -0.41 15.63 -14.12
N ASP A 179 -0.76 14.51 -14.75
CA ASP A 179 -1.77 14.43 -15.81
C ASP A 179 -3.20 14.56 -15.24
N ASP A 180 -3.45 14.01 -14.05
CA ASP A 180 -4.75 13.98 -13.38
C ASP A 180 -4.60 14.05 -11.84
N PRO A 181 -4.54 15.26 -11.27
CA PRO A 181 -4.29 15.47 -9.83
C PRO A 181 -5.33 14.84 -8.90
N ASP A 182 -6.53 14.57 -9.40
CA ASP A 182 -7.65 14.05 -8.61
C ASP A 182 -7.84 12.53 -8.76
N ALA A 183 -6.99 11.83 -9.52
CA ALA A 183 -7.15 10.41 -9.81
C ALA A 183 -7.26 9.53 -8.54
N VAL A 184 -6.38 9.77 -7.56
CA VAL A 184 -6.39 9.05 -6.28
C VAL A 184 -7.56 9.50 -5.41
N SER A 185 -7.77 10.81 -5.25
CA SER A 185 -8.85 11.36 -4.43
C SER A 185 -10.24 10.91 -4.88
N ARG A 186 -10.49 10.82 -6.21
CA ARG A 186 -11.75 10.29 -6.75
C ARG A 186 -11.97 8.83 -6.41
N THR A 187 -10.92 8.01 -6.50
CA THR A 187 -11.01 6.58 -6.18
C THR A 187 -11.20 6.37 -4.69
N ALA A 188 -10.38 7.04 -3.88
CA ALA A 188 -10.47 7.09 -2.44
C ALA A 188 -11.88 7.47 -1.94
N GLY A 189 -12.50 8.49 -2.54
CA GLY A 189 -13.85 8.94 -2.15
C GLY A 189 -14.99 7.99 -2.54
N ALA A 190 -14.72 6.97 -3.37
CA ALA A 190 -15.69 5.93 -3.73
C ALA A 190 -15.64 4.73 -2.78
N ILE A 191 -14.63 4.66 -1.89
CA ILE A 191 -14.48 3.57 -0.92
C ILE A 191 -15.45 3.82 0.24
N THR A 192 -16.27 2.82 0.53
CA THR A 192 -17.22 2.85 1.65
C THR A 192 -16.82 1.86 2.74
N PRO A 193 -17.13 2.13 4.03
CA PRO A 193 -16.95 1.17 5.11
C PRO A 193 -17.69 -0.16 4.91
#